data_AF-A0A9E7GQ63-F1
#
_entry.id   AF-A0A9E7GQ63-F1
#
_cell.length_a   1.000
_cell.length_b   1.000
_cell.length_c   1.000
_cell.angle_alpha   90.00
_cell.angle_beta   90.00
_cell.angle_gamma   90.00
#
_symmetry.space_group_name_H-M   'P 1'
#
loop_
_entity.id
_entity.type
_entity.pdbx_description
1 polymer ?
#
loop_
_entity_poly.entity_id
_entity_poly.type
_entity_poly.pdbx_seq_one_letter_code
_entity_poly.pdbx_strand_id
1 'polypeptide(L)'
;MASQRDRENHVYVAKLAEQAERYDEMVDAMKKVAKLDVELTVEERNLLSVGYKNVIGAGRASWRILSSIEQKEEAKGNEQHVKKIREYRQKVESELSGICSDIMTLIDEHLIPSSSAGLLL
;
A
#
# COMPACT_ATOMS: atom_id res chain seq x y z
N MET A 1 -28.98 -2.74 -1.63
CA MET A 1 -29.16 -1.28 -1.45
C MET A 1 -28.18 -0.68 -0.42
N ALA A 2 -27.88 -1.34 0.71
CA ALA A 2 -26.85 -0.88 1.66
C ALA A 2 -25.41 -0.96 1.06
N SER A 3 -25.02 -2.13 0.56
CA SER A 3 -23.70 -2.39 -0.05
C SER A 3 -23.29 -1.42 -1.18
N GLN A 4 -24.23 -0.95 -1.99
CA GLN A 4 -23.95 0.02 -3.06
C GLN A 4 -23.63 1.43 -2.51
N ARG A 5 -24.36 1.88 -1.48
CA ARG A 5 -24.08 3.18 -0.83
C ARG A 5 -22.77 3.13 -0.06
N ASP A 6 -22.46 1.99 0.57
CA ASP A 6 -21.21 1.80 1.28
C ASP A 6 -20.01 1.83 0.32
N ARG A 7 -20.13 1.20 -0.86
CA ARG A 7 -19.15 1.29 -1.96
C ARG A 7 -18.91 2.73 -2.39
N GLU A 8 -19.98 3.46 -2.71
CA GLU A 8 -19.90 4.86 -3.15
C GLU A 8 -19.25 5.77 -2.09
N ASN A 9 -19.60 5.57 -0.81
CA ASN A 9 -18.99 6.29 0.31
C ASN A 9 -17.48 6.01 0.43
N HIS A 10 -17.06 4.75 0.32
CA HIS A 10 -15.64 4.41 0.37
C HIS A 10 -14.85 4.94 -0.82
N VAL A 11 -15.41 4.89 -2.03
CA VAL A 11 -14.79 5.51 -3.22
C VAL A 11 -14.68 7.02 -3.07
N TYR A 12 -15.70 7.67 -2.52
CA TYR A 12 -15.65 9.12 -2.25
C TYR A 12 -14.54 9.47 -1.25
N VAL A 13 -14.42 8.71 -0.15
CA VAL A 13 -13.34 8.89 0.84
C VAL A 13 -11.97 8.67 0.20
N ALA A 14 -11.81 7.64 -0.65
CA ALA A 14 -10.55 7.39 -1.34
C ALA A 14 -10.13 8.57 -2.23
N LYS A 15 -11.08 9.19 -2.94
CA LYS A 15 -10.84 10.39 -3.75
C LYS A 15 -10.42 11.58 -2.89
N LEU A 16 -11.07 11.80 -1.74
CA LEU A 16 -10.67 12.86 -0.81
C LEU A 16 -9.26 12.61 -0.26
N ALA A 17 -8.95 11.37 0.09
CA ALA A 17 -7.63 10.97 0.58
C ALA A 17 -6.55 11.16 -0.48
N GLU A 18 -6.83 10.86 -1.76
CA GLU A 18 -5.95 11.14 -2.89
C GLU A 18 -5.63 12.64 -3.02
N GLN A 19 -6.66 13.50 -2.99
CA GLN A 19 -6.49 14.96 -3.08
C GLN A 19 -5.72 15.54 -1.87
N ALA A 20 -5.78 14.88 -0.73
CA ALA A 20 -5.05 15.24 0.48
C ALA A 20 -3.68 14.55 0.61
N GLU A 21 -3.28 13.75 -0.37
CA GLU A 21 -2.06 12.92 -0.36
C GLU A 21 -1.96 11.96 0.84
N ARG A 22 -3.10 11.58 1.45
CA ARG A 22 -3.18 10.63 2.56
C ARG A 22 -3.36 9.20 2.04
N TYR A 23 -2.33 8.69 1.35
CA TYR A 23 -2.41 7.42 0.62
C TYR A 23 -2.67 6.19 1.50
N ASP A 24 -2.26 6.18 2.77
CA ASP A 24 -2.60 5.10 3.70
C ASP A 24 -4.12 4.99 3.91
N GLU A 25 -4.82 6.12 4.09
CA GLU A 25 -6.28 6.14 4.21
C GLU A 25 -6.98 5.81 2.89
N MET A 26 -6.38 6.23 1.76
CA MET A 26 -6.86 5.86 0.44
C MET A 26 -6.83 4.33 0.26
N VAL A 27 -5.74 3.67 0.66
CA VAL A 27 -5.61 2.21 0.66
C VAL A 27 -6.68 1.60 1.55
N ASP A 28 -6.85 2.08 2.79
CA ASP A 28 -7.85 1.55 3.71
C ASP A 28 -9.28 1.64 3.18
N ALA A 29 -9.63 2.76 2.53
CA ALA A 29 -10.93 2.92 1.89
C ALA A 29 -11.11 1.96 0.71
N MET A 30 -10.11 1.86 -0.17
CA MET A 30 -10.19 0.99 -1.35
C MET A 30 -10.16 -0.50 -1.02
N LYS A 31 -9.52 -0.90 0.10
CA LYS A 31 -9.61 -2.26 0.63
C LYS A 31 -11.04 -2.62 1.01
N LYS A 32 -11.80 -1.69 1.60
CA LYS A 32 -13.22 -1.93 1.93
C LYS A 32 -14.05 -2.13 0.67
N VAL A 33 -13.75 -1.39 -0.41
CA VAL A 33 -14.40 -1.58 -1.72
C VAL A 33 -14.07 -2.94 -2.31
N ALA A 34 -12.79 -3.34 -2.31
CA ALA A 34 -12.35 -4.64 -2.82
C ALA A 34 -12.98 -5.83 -2.08
N LYS A 35 -13.17 -5.71 -0.76
CA LYS A 35 -13.79 -6.73 0.09
C LYS A 35 -15.32 -6.84 -0.02
N LEU A 36 -15.94 -6.08 -0.92
CA LEU A 36 -17.36 -6.28 -1.26
C LEU A 36 -17.57 -7.44 -2.23
N ASP A 37 -16.50 -8.09 -2.70
CA ASP A 37 -16.50 -9.25 -3.59
C ASP A 37 -17.32 -9.01 -4.87
N VAL A 38 -17.18 -7.79 -5.40
CA VAL A 38 -17.80 -7.33 -6.65
C VAL A 38 -16.71 -6.83 -7.59
N GLU A 39 -16.94 -7.00 -8.88
CA GLU A 39 -15.98 -6.54 -9.89
C GLU A 39 -15.75 -5.01 -9.75
N LEU A 40 -14.48 -4.65 -9.59
CA LEU A 40 -14.06 -3.25 -9.54
C LEU A 40 -14.15 -2.64 -10.93
N THR A 41 -14.63 -1.40 -11.00
CA THR A 41 -14.56 -0.58 -12.22
C THR A 41 -13.12 -0.19 -12.53
N VAL A 42 -12.88 0.28 -13.76
CA VAL A 42 -11.55 0.79 -14.17
C VAL A 42 -11.07 1.92 -13.24
N GLU A 43 -11.98 2.82 -12.85
CA GLU A 43 -11.66 3.93 -11.94
C GLU A 43 -11.25 3.44 -10.55
N GLU A 44 -11.99 2.48 -9.99
CA GLU A 44 -11.67 1.91 -8.67
C GLU A 44 -10.36 1.11 -8.69
N ARG A 45 -10.08 0.36 -9.76
CA ARG A 45 -8.79 -0.32 -9.92
C ARG A 45 -7.64 0.67 -9.98
N ASN A 46 -7.83 1.81 -10.65
CA ASN A 46 -6.85 2.88 -10.69
C ASN A 46 -6.62 3.50 -9.30
N LEU A 47 -7.70 3.83 -8.56
CA LEU A 47 -7.60 4.35 -7.20
C LEU A 47 -6.84 3.39 -6.27
N LEU A 48 -7.17 2.09 -6.31
CA LEU A 48 -6.47 1.07 -5.54
C LEU A 48 -4.98 1.02 -5.89
N SER A 49 -4.65 1.05 -7.19
CA SER A 49 -3.27 1.02 -7.68
C SER A 49 -2.49 2.28 -7.28
N VAL A 50 -3.09 3.45 -7.38
CA VAL A 50 -2.49 4.73 -6.97
C VAL A 50 -2.19 4.73 -5.48
N GLY A 51 -3.13 4.27 -4.64
CA GLY A 51 -2.93 4.17 -3.19
C GLY A 51 -1.72 3.31 -2.84
N TYR A 52 -1.73 2.03 -3.21
CA TYR A 52 -0.64 1.11 -2.87
C TYR A 52 0.71 1.53 -3.50
N LYS A 53 0.72 2.02 -4.74
CA LYS A 53 1.95 2.50 -5.39
C LYS A 53 2.61 3.62 -4.59
N ASN A 54 1.82 4.58 -4.09
CA ASN A 54 2.36 5.72 -3.34
C ASN A 54 2.86 5.29 -1.95
N VAL A 55 2.10 4.47 -1.22
CA VAL A 55 2.53 3.97 0.11
C VAL A 55 3.82 3.15 -0.01
N ILE A 56 3.89 2.19 -0.94
CA ILE A 56 5.09 1.39 -1.19
C ILE A 56 6.24 2.28 -1.68
N GLY A 57 5.96 3.25 -2.54
CA GLY A 57 6.94 4.21 -3.05
C GLY A 57 7.61 5.00 -1.91
N ALA A 58 6.81 5.55 -1.00
CA ALA A 58 7.30 6.27 0.17
C ALA A 58 8.13 5.36 1.09
N GLY A 59 7.65 4.14 1.38
CA GLY A 59 8.41 3.17 2.19
C GLY A 59 9.76 2.80 1.56
N ARG A 60 9.80 2.56 0.24
CA ARG A 60 11.06 2.25 -0.48
C ARG A 60 12.05 3.42 -0.47
N ALA A 61 11.54 4.66 -0.59
CA ALA A 61 12.37 5.85 -0.47
C ALA A 61 12.98 5.96 0.93
N SER A 62 12.18 5.77 1.97
CA SER A 62 12.63 5.74 3.36
C SER A 62 13.68 4.67 3.61
N TRP A 63 13.45 3.44 3.14
CA TRP A 63 14.41 2.34 3.26
C TRP A 63 15.75 2.67 2.58
N ARG A 64 15.73 3.23 1.37
CA ARG A 64 16.95 3.65 0.64
C ARG A 64 17.76 4.70 1.40
N ILE A 65 17.07 5.68 1.98
CA ILE A 65 17.72 6.75 2.78
C ILE A 65 18.40 6.12 4.00
N LEU A 66 17.68 5.26 4.73
CA LEU A 66 18.23 4.58 5.91
C LEU A 66 19.43 3.70 5.57
N SER A 67 19.38 2.93 4.47
CA SER A 67 20.51 2.15 3.97
C SER A 67 21.73 3.03 3.67
N SER A 68 21.53 4.22 3.07
CA SER A 68 22.63 5.15 2.79
C SER A 68 23.23 5.76 4.06
N ILE A 69 22.39 6.06 5.07
CA ILE A 69 22.85 6.57 6.36
C ILE A 69 23.62 5.47 7.11
N GLU A 70 23.14 4.23 7.10
CA GLU A 70 23.83 3.07 7.70
C GLU A 70 25.25 2.93 7.14
N GLN A 71 25.39 2.92 5.81
CA GLN A 71 26.70 2.80 5.14
C GLN A 71 27.66 3.96 5.48
N LYS A 72 27.14 5.19 5.53
CA LYS A 72 27.94 6.38 5.90
C LYS A 72 28.42 6.31 7.34
N GLU A 73 27.64 5.75 8.23
CA GLU A 73 27.96 5.66 9.66
C GLU A 73 28.89 4.46 9.94
N GLU A 74 28.74 3.37 9.19
CA GLU A 74 29.64 2.22 9.18
C GLU A 74 31.05 2.64 8.72
N ALA A 75 31.15 3.46 7.67
CA ALA A 75 32.43 4.00 7.20
C ALA A 75 33.16 4.89 8.22
N LYS A 76 32.46 5.40 9.25
CA LYS A 76 33.05 6.17 10.36
C LYS A 76 33.45 5.29 11.55
N GLY A 77 33.11 3.99 11.54
CA GLY A 77 33.36 3.07 12.66
C GLY A 77 32.40 3.25 13.84
N ASN A 78 31.26 3.92 13.66
CA ASN A 78 30.31 4.22 14.74
C ASN A 78 29.32 3.05 14.98
N GLU A 79 29.83 1.92 15.47
CA GLU A 79 29.07 0.66 15.61
C GLU A 79 27.74 0.80 16.37
N GLN A 80 27.71 1.61 17.43
CA GLN A 80 26.49 1.84 18.21
C GLN A 80 25.38 2.54 17.40
N HIS A 81 25.75 3.51 16.56
CA HIS A 81 24.80 4.19 15.69
C HIS A 81 24.36 3.28 14.55
N VAL A 82 25.29 2.54 13.94
CA VAL A 82 24.99 1.54 12.90
C VAL A 82 23.93 0.55 13.39
N LYS A 83 24.07 0.03 14.61
CA LYS A 83 23.08 -0.88 15.20
C LYS A 83 21.69 -0.25 15.28
N LYS A 84 21.58 0.98 15.79
CA LYS A 84 20.29 1.71 15.89
C LYS A 84 19.68 1.98 14.51
N ILE A 85 20.48 2.38 13.53
CA ILE A 85 20.01 2.64 12.16
C ILE A 85 19.52 1.33 11.53
N ARG A 86 20.25 0.23 11.70
CA ARG A 86 19.89 -1.09 11.19
C ARG A 86 18.56 -1.58 11.76
N GLU A 87 18.37 -1.47 13.07
CA GLU A 87 17.10 -1.82 13.73
C GLU A 87 15.92 -1.00 13.15
N TYR A 88 16.12 0.30 12.94
CA TYR A 88 15.08 1.14 12.35
C TYR A 88 14.82 0.83 10.87
N ARG A 89 15.87 0.53 10.08
CA ARG A 89 15.73 0.09 8.68
C ARG A 89 14.95 -1.23 8.59
N GLN A 90 15.22 -2.19 9.48
CA GLN A 90 14.50 -3.47 9.53
C GLN A 90 13.02 -3.28 9.87
N LYS A 91 12.68 -2.31 10.74
CA LYS A 91 11.28 -1.95 10.99
C LYS A 91 10.58 -1.49 9.70
N VAL A 92 11.19 -0.56 8.96
CA VAL A 92 10.64 -0.08 7.66
C VAL A 92 10.52 -1.22 6.65
N GLU A 93 11.49 -2.13 6.63
CA GLU A 93 11.46 -3.32 5.76
C GLU A 93 10.30 -4.27 6.12
N SER A 94 10.04 -4.47 7.41
CA SER A 94 8.89 -5.25 7.89
C SER A 94 7.56 -4.59 7.53
N GLU A 95 7.45 -3.27 7.66
CA GLU A 95 6.26 -2.50 7.26
C GLU A 95 6.00 -2.63 5.76
N LEU A 96 7.04 -2.46 4.93
CA LEU A 96 6.98 -2.67 3.48
C LEU A 96 6.54 -4.08 3.12
N SER A 97 7.13 -5.10 3.76
CA SER A 97 6.73 -6.49 3.53
C SER A 97 5.26 -6.71 3.89
N GLY A 98 4.79 -6.14 4.99
CA GLY A 98 3.39 -6.20 5.41
C GLY A 98 2.45 -5.59 4.37
N ILE A 99 2.77 -4.42 3.82
CA ILE A 99 1.98 -3.75 2.78
C ILE A 99 1.95 -4.60 1.49
N CYS A 100 3.07 -5.18 1.09
CA CYS A 100 3.14 -6.06 -0.07
C CYS A 100 2.33 -7.34 0.12
N SER A 101 2.41 -7.98 1.29
CA SER A 101 1.60 -9.15 1.61
C SER A 101 0.11 -8.81 1.60
N ASP A 102 -0.27 -7.64 2.14
CA ASP A 102 -1.65 -7.19 2.19
C ASP A 102 -2.29 -7.02 0.80
N ILE A 103 -1.60 -6.41 -0.17
CA ILE A 103 -2.12 -6.30 -1.54
C ILE A 103 -2.17 -7.67 -2.24
N MET A 104 -1.18 -8.55 -2.01
CA MET A 104 -1.21 -9.90 -2.58
C MET A 104 -2.42 -10.69 -2.07
N THR A 105 -2.66 -10.68 -0.76
CA THR A 105 -3.85 -11.30 -0.16
C THR A 105 -5.13 -10.69 -0.72
N LEU A 106 -5.22 -9.37 -0.86
CA LEU A 106 -6.39 -8.72 -1.44
C LEU A 106 -6.64 -9.16 -2.89
N ILE A 107 -5.58 -9.29 -3.69
CA ILE A 107 -5.66 -9.76 -5.07
C ILE A 107 -6.16 -11.21 -5.12
N ASP A 108 -5.54 -12.10 -4.36
CA ASP A 108 -5.80 -13.54 -4.39
C ASP A 108 -7.18 -13.90 -3.82
N GLU A 109 -7.59 -13.25 -2.73
CA GLU A 109 -8.82 -13.61 -2.00
C GLU A 109 -10.07 -12.87 -2.51
N HIS A 110 -9.92 -11.63 -3.02
CA HIS A 110 -11.07 -10.79 -3.35
C HIS A 110 -11.12 -10.36 -4.83
N LEU A 111 -10.01 -9.90 -5.40
CA LEU A 111 -10.05 -9.30 -6.75
C LEU A 111 -10.07 -10.33 -7.88
N ILE A 112 -9.24 -11.37 -7.80
CA ILE A 112 -9.23 -12.45 -8.80
C ILE A 112 -10.56 -13.22 -8.78
N PRO A 113 -11.09 -13.66 -7.62
CA PRO A 113 -12.36 -14.39 -7.57
C PRO A 113 -13.56 -13.56 -8.04
N SER A 114 -13.53 -12.24 -7.81
CA SER A 114 -14.61 -11.32 -8.20
C SER A 114 -14.50 -10.81 -9.64
N SER A 115 -13.37 -11.05 -10.31
CA SER A 115 -13.21 -10.71 -11.72
C SER A 115 -13.99 -11.73 -12.56
N SER A 116 -14.92 -11.24 -13.38
CA SER A 116 -15.53 -12.10 -14.39
C SER A 116 -14.42 -12.62 -15.31
N ALA A 117 -14.34 -13.95 -15.49
CA ALA A 117 -13.27 -14.65 -16.22
C ALA A 117 -13.23 -14.37 -17.74
N GLY A 118 -13.80 -13.26 -18.21
CA GLY A 118 -14.12 -13.00 -19.62
C GLY A 118 -13.33 -11.87 -20.31
N LEU A 119 -12.34 -11.25 -19.66
CA LEU A 119 -11.54 -10.14 -20.24
C LEU A 119 -10.04 -10.48 -20.39
N LEU A 120 -9.74 -11.77 -20.61
CA LEU A 120 -8.39 -12.30 -20.90
C LEU A 120 -8.27 -12.88 -22.31
N LEU A 121 -8.91 -12.26 -23.30
CA LEU A 121 -8.55 -12.30 -24.72
C LEU A 121 -8.66 -10.90 -25.32
#